data_AF-A0A6N4XDI4-F1
#
_entry.id   AF-A0A6N4XDI4-F1
#
_cell.length_a   1.000
_cell.length_b   1.000
_cell.length_c   1.000
_cell.angle_alpha   90.00
_cell.angle_beta   90.00
_cell.angle_gamma   90.00
#
_symmetry.space_group_name_H-M   'P 1'
#
loop_
_entity.id
_entity.type
_entity.pdbx_description
1 polymer ?
#
loop_
_entity_poly.entity_id
_entity_poly.type
_entity_poly.pdbx_seq_one_letter_code
_entity_poly.pdbx_strand_id
1 'polypeptide(L)'
;MNKFVIQNYAKIGLSLLYFPLFLLILISIFLYQENAFSREAYANIQKDSFLFINSKLSHFPHLINNLGQFGNALIILSFLTIFVVYAPKLWEALLSASLISIIPTSLLKVFFKVPRPAAVYDQSSFVIIGKTLTGSNSLPSGHSITIFTVLTILLWALMPQKLKYKVLWLGFIIIIGTILTFTRVGVGAHYPLDVIIGSIIGYMCGILGIFINQKYSIWSWINHKKYYFIFILLFIGCIIALVNKILHENLIVFYLALISLIVSLYIITYIYVKK
;
A
#
# COMPACT_ATOMS: atom_id res chain seq x y z
N MET A 1 20.63 -12.49 -0.03
CA MET A 1 19.27 -12.04 -0.38
C MET A 1 19.25 -11.09 -1.58
N ASN A 2 20.00 -9.97 -1.59
CA ASN A 2 19.97 -9.01 -2.71
C ASN A 2 20.15 -9.60 -4.13
N LYS A 3 21.09 -10.55 -4.32
CA LYS A 3 21.29 -11.23 -5.63
C LYS A 3 20.01 -11.93 -6.14
N PHE A 4 19.25 -12.53 -5.24
CA PHE A 4 17.98 -13.19 -5.58
C PHE A 4 16.92 -12.18 -6.03
N VAL A 5 16.82 -11.03 -5.34
CA VAL A 5 15.92 -9.94 -5.72
C VAL A 5 16.28 -9.41 -7.11
N ILE A 6 17.56 -9.20 -7.40
CA ILE A 6 18.04 -8.76 -8.72
C ILE A 6 17.61 -9.75 -9.82
N GLN A 7 17.83 -11.05 -9.61
CA GLN A 7 17.48 -12.09 -10.58
C GLN A 7 15.98 -12.16 -10.84
N ASN A 8 15.15 -11.96 -9.82
CA ASN A 8 13.70 -11.96 -10.01
C ASN A 8 13.21 -10.69 -10.71
N TYR A 9 13.73 -9.51 -10.32
CA TYR A 9 13.37 -8.26 -10.98
C TYR A 9 13.76 -8.25 -12.45
N ALA A 10 14.90 -8.81 -12.84
CA ALA A 10 15.31 -8.89 -14.25
C ALA A 10 14.29 -9.59 -15.18
N LYS A 11 13.31 -10.32 -14.63
CA LYS A 11 12.24 -11.00 -15.38
C LYS A 11 10.99 -10.12 -15.59
N ILE A 12 10.95 -8.93 -15.01
CA ILE A 12 9.79 -8.03 -15.00
C ILE A 12 9.85 -7.10 -16.20
N GLY A 13 8.79 -7.11 -17.02
CA GLY A 13 8.61 -6.20 -18.14
C GLY A 13 7.29 -5.44 -18.08
N LEU A 14 7.15 -4.41 -18.92
CA LEU A 14 5.94 -3.58 -19.00
C LEU A 14 4.70 -4.32 -19.49
N SER A 15 4.84 -5.51 -20.10
CA SER A 15 3.71 -6.35 -20.49
C SER A 15 2.82 -6.77 -19.31
N LEU A 16 3.36 -6.76 -18.08
CA LEU A 16 2.59 -6.98 -16.86
C LEU A 16 1.57 -5.88 -16.56
N LEU A 17 1.62 -4.74 -17.28
CA LEU A 17 0.62 -3.67 -17.19
C LEU A 17 -0.63 -3.94 -18.03
N TYR A 18 -0.61 -4.87 -18.98
CA TYR A 18 -1.78 -5.11 -19.84
C TYR A 18 -2.98 -5.65 -19.08
N PHE A 19 -2.77 -6.61 -18.19
CA PHE A 19 -3.84 -7.17 -17.36
C PHE A 19 -4.49 -6.13 -16.42
N PRO A 20 -3.75 -5.35 -15.60
CA PRO A 20 -4.37 -4.32 -14.77
C PRO A 20 -5.05 -3.21 -15.59
N LEU A 21 -4.50 -2.83 -16.75
CA LEU A 21 -5.18 -1.90 -17.66
C LEU A 21 -6.50 -2.46 -18.17
N PHE A 22 -6.52 -3.73 -18.56
CA PHE A 22 -7.74 -4.43 -18.96
C PHE A 22 -8.78 -4.46 -17.83
N LEU A 23 -8.37 -4.70 -16.57
CA LEU A 23 -9.28 -4.63 -15.42
C LEU A 23 -9.87 -3.22 -15.22
N LEU A 24 -9.08 -2.16 -15.38
CA LEU A 24 -9.59 -0.78 -15.31
C LEU A 24 -10.59 -0.48 -16.43
N ILE A 25 -10.36 -1.01 -17.64
CA ILE A 25 -11.29 -0.91 -18.75
C ILE A 25 -12.60 -1.64 -18.42
N LEU A 26 -12.53 -2.87 -17.88
CA LEU A 26 -13.72 -3.62 -17.47
C LEU A 26 -14.52 -2.87 -16.39
N ILE A 27 -13.86 -2.30 -15.39
CA ILE A 27 -14.53 -1.47 -14.37
C ILE A 27 -15.20 -0.25 -15.02
N SER A 28 -14.53 0.39 -15.98
CA SER A 28 -15.09 1.54 -16.70
C SER A 28 -16.32 1.16 -17.54
N ILE A 29 -16.29 -0.01 -18.19
CA ILE A 29 -17.45 -0.55 -18.95
C ILE A 29 -18.61 -0.86 -17.99
N PHE A 30 -18.33 -1.50 -16.85
CA PHE A 30 -19.34 -1.76 -15.82
C PHE A 30 -19.99 -0.46 -15.32
N LEU A 31 -19.18 0.57 -15.00
CA LEU A 31 -19.70 1.87 -14.57
C LEU A 31 -20.53 2.55 -15.68
N TYR A 32 -20.16 2.38 -16.94
CA TYR A 32 -20.95 2.88 -18.07
C TYR A 32 -22.32 2.20 -18.16
N GLN A 33 -22.35 0.85 -18.06
CA GLN A 33 -23.58 0.07 -18.12
C GLN A 33 -24.56 0.43 -17.00
N GLU A 34 -24.05 0.73 -15.81
CA GLU A 34 -24.83 1.15 -14.64
C GLU A 34 -25.14 2.66 -14.60
N ASN A 35 -24.79 3.42 -15.65
CA ASN A 35 -24.91 4.89 -15.68
C ASN A 35 -24.24 5.59 -14.46
N ALA A 36 -23.14 5.02 -13.97
CA ALA A 36 -22.51 5.35 -12.70
C ALA A 36 -21.27 6.27 -12.81
N PHE A 37 -21.17 7.06 -13.89
CA PHE A 37 -20.09 8.07 -14.02
C PHE A 37 -20.36 9.36 -13.25
N SER A 38 -21.61 9.61 -12.83
CA SER A 38 -21.91 10.71 -11.90
C SER A 38 -21.48 10.32 -10.47
N ARG A 39 -21.09 11.30 -9.67
CA ARG A 39 -20.57 11.08 -8.30
C ARG A 39 -21.59 10.40 -7.38
N GLU A 40 -22.86 10.76 -7.53
CA GLU A 40 -23.96 10.19 -6.76
C GLU A 40 -24.30 8.77 -7.22
N ALA A 41 -24.38 8.55 -8.55
CA ALA A 41 -24.63 7.22 -9.09
C ALA A 41 -23.50 6.25 -8.73
N TYR A 42 -22.24 6.69 -8.81
CA TYR A 42 -21.07 5.92 -8.37
C TYR A 42 -21.18 5.46 -6.91
N ALA A 43 -21.64 6.34 -6.01
CA ALA A 43 -21.89 5.94 -4.63
C ALA A 43 -23.05 4.94 -4.56
N ASN A 44 -24.20 5.29 -5.13
CA ASN A 44 -25.43 4.52 -5.02
C ASN A 44 -25.31 3.07 -5.49
N ILE A 45 -24.64 2.80 -6.62
CA ILE A 45 -24.45 1.43 -7.12
C ILE A 45 -23.64 0.53 -6.18
N GLN A 46 -22.89 1.12 -5.24
CA GLN A 46 -22.06 0.40 -4.29
C GLN A 46 -22.71 0.29 -2.91
N LYS A 47 -23.85 0.95 -2.66
CA LYS A 47 -24.44 1.11 -1.32
C LYS A 47 -24.63 -0.22 -0.60
N ASP A 48 -25.30 -1.19 -1.22
CA ASP A 48 -25.60 -2.47 -0.57
C ASP A 48 -24.34 -3.27 -0.29
N SER A 49 -23.41 -3.33 -1.26
CA SER A 49 -22.12 -4.00 -1.08
C SER A 49 -21.28 -3.34 0.02
N PHE A 50 -21.31 -2.00 0.11
CA PHE A 50 -20.63 -1.25 1.15
C PHE A 50 -21.22 -1.55 2.52
N LEU A 51 -22.54 -1.47 2.68
CA LEU A 51 -23.21 -1.75 3.96
C LEU A 51 -23.00 -3.20 4.40
N PHE A 52 -23.06 -4.16 3.46
CA PHE A 52 -22.78 -5.56 3.75
C PHE A 52 -21.34 -5.75 4.25
N ILE A 53 -20.34 -5.26 3.52
CA ILE A 53 -18.94 -5.42 3.91
C ILE A 53 -18.64 -4.68 5.22
N ASN A 54 -19.12 -3.44 5.34
CA ASN A 54 -18.96 -2.64 6.55
C ASN A 54 -19.56 -3.35 7.76
N SER A 55 -20.79 -3.84 7.67
CA SER A 55 -21.45 -4.56 8.76
C SER A 55 -20.66 -5.81 9.17
N LYS A 56 -20.13 -6.60 8.23
CA LYS A 56 -19.37 -7.82 8.56
C LYS A 56 -18.02 -7.52 9.18
N LEU A 57 -17.29 -6.57 8.60
CA LEU A 57 -15.95 -6.25 9.04
C LEU A 57 -15.99 -5.50 10.38
N SER A 58 -16.87 -4.51 10.54
CA SER A 58 -16.91 -3.65 11.74
C SER A 58 -17.12 -4.37 13.08
N HIS A 59 -17.54 -5.64 13.09
CA HIS A 59 -17.59 -6.50 14.28
C HIS A 59 -16.24 -6.60 15.03
N PHE A 60 -15.12 -6.39 14.33
CA PHE A 60 -13.78 -6.46 14.92
C PHE A 60 -13.03 -5.11 14.81
N PRO A 61 -13.47 -4.06 15.52
CA PRO A 61 -13.00 -2.70 15.27
C PRO A 61 -11.52 -2.50 15.58
N HIS A 62 -11.02 -3.10 16.67
CA HIS A 62 -9.60 -3.04 17.02
C HIS A 62 -8.71 -3.75 15.99
N LEU A 63 -9.13 -4.92 15.52
CA LEU A 63 -8.38 -5.71 14.53
C LEU A 63 -8.29 -4.95 13.21
N ILE A 64 -9.41 -4.45 12.71
CA ILE A 64 -9.46 -3.72 11.44
C ILE A 64 -8.71 -2.42 11.52
N ASN A 65 -8.80 -1.70 12.64
CA ASN A 65 -8.04 -0.47 12.80
C ASN A 65 -6.53 -0.76 12.73
N ASN A 66 -6.04 -1.78 13.45
CA ASN A 66 -4.64 -2.20 13.39
C ASN A 66 -4.22 -2.63 11.98
N LEU A 67 -4.99 -3.51 11.32
CA LEU A 67 -4.69 -3.98 9.97
C LEU A 67 -4.75 -2.83 8.94
N GLY A 68 -5.68 -1.88 9.11
CA GLY A 68 -5.81 -0.72 8.25
C GLY A 68 -4.60 0.21 8.28
N GLN A 69 -3.80 0.21 9.37
CA GLN A 69 -2.58 1.02 9.45
C GLN A 69 -1.47 0.54 8.50
N PHE A 70 -1.54 -0.68 7.94
CA PHE A 70 -0.61 -1.08 6.87
C PHE A 70 -0.80 -0.24 5.58
N GLY A 71 -1.91 0.48 5.44
CA GLY A 71 -2.08 1.48 4.38
C GLY A 71 -1.33 2.79 4.62
N ASN A 72 -0.78 3.00 5.81
CA ASN A 72 0.08 4.12 6.14
C ASN A 72 1.53 3.81 5.77
N ALA A 73 2.11 4.63 4.90
CA ALA A 73 3.48 4.47 4.40
C ALA A 73 4.51 4.37 5.54
N LEU A 74 4.39 5.16 6.61
CA LEU A 74 5.30 5.10 7.75
C LEU A 74 5.32 3.69 8.35
N ILE A 75 4.13 3.09 8.56
CA ILE A 75 3.98 1.81 9.25
C ILE A 75 4.51 0.67 8.38
N ILE A 76 4.01 0.56 7.15
CA ILE A 76 4.40 -0.55 6.28
C ILE A 76 5.87 -0.50 5.88
N LEU A 77 6.44 0.70 5.69
CA LEU A 77 7.86 0.84 5.36
C LEU A 77 8.76 0.56 6.57
N SER A 78 8.33 0.85 7.81
CA SER A 78 9.07 0.45 9.02
C SER A 78 9.36 -1.04 9.04
N PHE A 79 8.39 -1.89 8.70
CA PHE A 79 8.59 -3.36 8.61
C PHE A 79 9.59 -3.79 7.53
N LEU A 80 9.87 -2.93 6.55
CA LEU A 80 10.76 -3.24 5.43
C LEU A 80 12.16 -2.63 5.60
N THR A 81 12.39 -1.80 6.61
CA THR A 81 13.66 -1.07 6.80
C THR A 81 14.88 -1.98 6.90
N ILE A 82 14.70 -3.18 7.42
CA ILE A 82 15.72 -4.22 7.49
C ILE A 82 16.31 -4.57 6.11
N PHE A 83 15.50 -4.46 5.04
CA PHE A 83 15.92 -4.75 3.68
C PHE A 83 16.85 -3.69 3.08
N VAL A 84 17.01 -2.51 3.70
CA VAL A 84 18.02 -1.52 3.26
C VAL A 84 19.40 -2.18 3.27
N VAL A 85 19.66 -3.02 4.27
CA VAL A 85 20.92 -3.74 4.44
C VAL A 85 20.96 -5.03 3.61
N TYR A 86 19.93 -5.87 3.68
CA TYR A 86 20.00 -7.23 3.12
C TYR A 86 19.59 -7.33 1.64
N ALA A 87 18.75 -6.40 1.18
CA ALA A 87 18.21 -6.37 -0.18
C ALA A 87 18.01 -4.93 -0.68
N PRO A 88 19.07 -4.11 -0.78
CA PRO A 88 18.95 -2.70 -1.16
C PRO A 88 18.20 -2.50 -2.49
N LYS A 89 18.29 -3.43 -3.45
CA LYS A 89 17.53 -3.34 -4.71
C LYS A 89 16.01 -3.37 -4.53
N LEU A 90 15.52 -3.99 -3.46
CA LEU A 90 14.11 -3.93 -3.06
C LEU A 90 13.74 -2.49 -2.66
N TRP A 91 14.60 -1.83 -1.88
CA TRP A 91 14.42 -0.44 -1.45
C TRP A 91 14.53 0.58 -2.57
N GLU A 92 15.45 0.37 -3.50
CA GLU A 92 15.49 1.18 -4.73
C GLU A 92 14.10 1.16 -5.38
N ALA A 93 13.52 -0.04 -5.60
CA ALA A 93 12.21 -0.20 -6.21
C ALA A 93 11.08 0.42 -5.37
N LEU A 94 11.11 0.28 -4.04
CA LEU A 94 10.16 0.92 -3.13
C LEU A 94 10.15 2.43 -3.27
N LEU A 95 11.32 3.09 -3.32
CA LEU A 95 11.39 4.54 -3.44
C LEU A 95 10.82 5.00 -4.78
N SER A 96 11.24 4.40 -5.89
CA SER A 96 10.70 4.74 -7.22
C SER A 96 9.19 4.53 -7.27
N ALA A 97 8.69 3.37 -6.84
CA ALA A 97 7.27 3.07 -6.88
C ALA A 97 6.44 3.99 -5.97
N SER A 98 6.95 4.31 -4.77
CA SER A 98 6.28 5.21 -3.83
C SER A 98 6.18 6.62 -4.40
N LEU A 99 7.24 7.14 -5.02
CA LEU A 99 7.20 8.46 -5.67
C LEU A 99 6.22 8.48 -6.85
N ILE A 100 6.21 7.43 -7.68
CA ILE A 100 5.25 7.30 -8.79
C ILE A 100 3.82 7.29 -8.28
N SER A 101 3.56 6.60 -7.16
CA SER A 101 2.21 6.43 -6.60
C SER A 101 1.55 7.76 -6.16
N ILE A 102 2.34 8.81 -5.92
CA ILE A 102 1.85 10.16 -5.58
C ILE A 102 1.04 10.75 -6.73
N ILE A 103 1.45 10.49 -7.98
CA ILE A 103 0.85 11.06 -9.19
C ILE A 103 -0.61 10.60 -9.34
N PRO A 104 -0.92 9.28 -9.48
CA PRO A 104 -2.30 8.85 -9.63
C PRO A 104 -3.13 9.11 -8.37
N THR A 105 -2.53 9.04 -7.17
CA THR A 105 -3.26 9.31 -5.93
C THR A 105 -3.74 10.75 -5.86
N SER A 106 -2.93 11.72 -6.26
CA SER A 106 -3.28 13.14 -6.19
C SER A 106 -4.15 13.56 -7.38
N LEU A 107 -3.75 13.25 -8.60
CA LEU A 107 -4.45 13.67 -9.82
C LEU A 107 -5.87 13.10 -9.91
N LEU A 108 -6.03 11.79 -9.67
CA LEU A 108 -7.35 11.16 -9.81
C LEU A 108 -8.33 11.63 -8.74
N LYS A 109 -7.86 11.94 -7.52
CA LYS A 109 -8.71 12.52 -6.47
C LYS A 109 -9.21 13.91 -6.85
N VAL A 110 -8.34 14.73 -7.44
CA VAL A 110 -8.71 16.08 -7.93
C VAL A 110 -9.65 15.99 -9.14
N PHE A 111 -9.46 14.98 -10.00
CA PHE A 111 -10.27 14.79 -11.19
C PHE A 111 -11.67 14.28 -10.86
N PHE A 112 -11.79 13.15 -10.14
CA PHE A 112 -13.10 12.52 -9.91
C PHE A 112 -13.93 13.20 -8.82
N LYS A 113 -13.28 13.73 -7.77
CA LYS A 113 -13.94 14.38 -6.62
C LYS A 113 -15.09 13.56 -6.01
N VAL A 114 -14.90 12.24 -5.86
CA VAL A 114 -15.93 11.35 -5.33
C VAL A 114 -16.15 11.61 -3.82
N PRO A 115 -17.39 11.89 -3.37
CA PRO A 115 -17.72 12.07 -1.95
C PRO A 115 -17.55 10.76 -1.19
N ARG A 116 -16.96 10.81 0.01
CA ARG A 116 -16.81 9.62 0.86
C ARG A 116 -18.15 9.08 1.37
N PRO A 117 -18.22 7.82 1.82
CA PRO A 117 -19.47 7.23 2.32
C PRO A 117 -20.18 8.08 3.39
N ALA A 118 -19.43 8.61 4.36
CA ALA A 118 -19.98 9.44 5.45
C ALA A 118 -20.48 10.84 5.02
N ALA A 119 -20.23 11.24 3.76
CA ALA A 119 -20.75 12.47 3.18
C ALA A 119 -22.05 12.26 2.38
N VAL A 120 -22.39 11.01 2.06
CA VAL A 120 -23.55 10.67 1.21
C VAL A 120 -24.57 9.85 1.97
N TYR A 121 -24.13 8.83 2.71
CA TYR A 121 -24.99 7.96 3.47
C TYR A 121 -25.24 8.51 4.85
N ASP A 122 -26.42 8.21 5.39
CA ASP A 122 -26.71 8.48 6.80
C ASP A 122 -25.68 7.75 7.68
N GLN A 123 -25.00 8.51 8.53
CA GLN A 123 -23.96 8.00 9.43
C GLN A 123 -24.53 7.02 10.47
N SER A 124 -25.86 7.04 10.69
CA SER A 124 -26.53 6.04 11.54
C SER A 124 -26.65 4.66 10.87
N SER A 125 -26.50 4.59 9.54
CA SER A 125 -26.73 3.36 8.76
C SER A 125 -25.52 2.42 8.67
N PHE A 126 -24.34 2.85 9.13
CA PHE A 126 -23.11 2.05 9.09
C PHE A 126 -22.13 2.43 10.19
N VAL A 127 -21.10 1.61 10.41
CA VAL A 127 -20.12 1.83 11.47
C VAL A 127 -18.90 2.58 10.94
N ILE A 128 -18.52 3.64 11.65
CA ILE A 128 -17.31 4.43 11.39
C ILE A 128 -16.30 4.13 12.48
N ILE A 129 -15.09 3.70 12.09
CA ILE A 129 -14.00 3.42 13.04
C ILE A 129 -12.90 4.46 12.84
N GLY A 130 -12.55 5.15 13.92
CA GLY A 130 -11.57 6.24 13.90
C GLY A 130 -12.19 7.55 13.44
N LYS A 131 -11.42 8.37 12.71
CA LYS A 131 -11.86 9.70 12.29
C LYS A 131 -12.91 9.62 11.19
N THR A 132 -14.05 10.30 11.38
CA THR A 132 -15.06 10.51 10.34
C THR A 132 -14.49 11.36 9.20
N LEU A 133 -14.57 10.83 7.97
CA LEU A 133 -14.05 11.48 6.77
C LEU A 133 -15.20 11.84 5.83
N THR A 134 -15.49 13.14 5.70
CA THR A 134 -16.60 13.68 4.88
C THR A 134 -16.13 14.39 3.60
N GLY A 135 -14.83 14.33 3.27
CA GLY A 135 -14.28 14.99 2.07
C GLY A 135 -14.67 14.32 0.75
N SER A 136 -14.46 15.05 -0.36
CA SER A 136 -14.71 14.58 -1.74
C SER A 136 -13.47 13.97 -2.40
N ASN A 137 -12.71 13.16 -1.67
CA ASN A 137 -11.43 12.60 -2.12
C ASN A 137 -11.35 11.08 -1.91
N SER A 138 -12.47 10.39 -2.17
CA SER A 138 -12.61 8.94 -1.93
C SER A 138 -11.87 8.09 -2.98
N LEU A 139 -12.08 8.35 -4.27
CA LEU A 139 -11.51 7.57 -5.37
C LEU A 139 -10.19 8.17 -5.86
N PRO A 140 -9.10 7.39 -5.98
CA PRO A 140 -8.86 6.05 -5.44
C PRO A 140 -8.44 6.03 -3.97
N SER A 141 -8.57 4.86 -3.34
CA SER A 141 -8.07 4.61 -1.98
C SER A 141 -6.54 4.67 -1.95
N GLY A 142 -6.00 5.72 -1.31
CA GLY A 142 -4.55 5.88 -1.15
C GLY A 142 -3.92 4.79 -0.28
N HIS A 143 -4.65 4.29 0.73
CA HIS A 143 -4.18 3.16 1.54
C HIS A 143 -4.04 1.88 0.68
N SER A 144 -4.99 1.65 -0.23
CA SER A 144 -4.94 0.51 -1.15
C SER A 144 -3.79 0.63 -2.14
N ILE A 145 -3.54 1.84 -2.66
CA ILE A 145 -2.37 2.12 -3.51
C ILE A 145 -1.08 1.81 -2.76
N THR A 146 -0.91 2.30 -1.53
CA THR A 146 0.28 2.03 -0.70
C THR A 146 0.48 0.53 -0.49
N ILE A 147 -0.57 -0.19 -0.05
CA ILE A 147 -0.50 -1.63 0.24
C ILE A 147 -0.09 -2.40 -1.03
N PHE A 148 -0.77 -2.20 -2.16
CA PHE A 148 -0.46 -2.97 -3.36
C PHE A 148 0.84 -2.53 -4.05
N THR A 149 1.28 -1.28 -3.86
CA THR A 149 2.63 -0.86 -4.30
C THR A 149 3.69 -1.69 -3.58
N VAL A 150 3.60 -1.78 -2.25
CA VAL A 150 4.53 -2.56 -1.43
C VAL A 150 4.40 -4.06 -1.72
N LEU A 151 3.18 -4.60 -1.73
CA LEU A 151 2.96 -6.02 -1.97
C LEU A 151 3.41 -6.47 -3.36
N THR A 152 3.30 -5.61 -4.38
CA THR A 152 3.80 -5.94 -5.73
C THR A 152 5.32 -6.02 -5.76
N ILE A 153 6.00 -5.12 -5.05
CA ILE A 153 7.45 -5.17 -4.88
C ILE A 153 7.85 -6.46 -4.15
N LEU A 154 7.20 -6.77 -3.04
CA LEU A 154 7.48 -8.01 -2.29
C LEU A 154 7.17 -9.27 -3.10
N LEU A 155 6.06 -9.27 -3.85
CA LEU A 155 5.64 -10.36 -4.72
C LEU A 155 6.77 -10.75 -5.66
N TRP A 156 7.31 -9.77 -6.39
CA TRP A 156 8.33 -10.02 -7.38
C TRP A 156 9.73 -10.15 -6.78
N ALA A 157 10.06 -9.41 -5.72
CA ALA A 157 11.37 -9.53 -5.06
C ALA A 157 11.59 -10.93 -4.49
N LEU A 158 10.55 -11.50 -3.88
CA LEU A 158 10.62 -12.75 -3.13
C LEU A 158 10.01 -13.94 -3.89
N MET A 159 9.67 -13.79 -5.17
CA MET A 159 9.05 -14.83 -5.99
C MET A 159 9.89 -16.13 -5.97
N PRO A 160 9.33 -17.27 -5.49
CA PRO A 160 10.01 -18.56 -5.50
C PRO A 160 10.31 -19.04 -6.92
N GLN A 161 11.28 -19.94 -7.11
CA GLN A 161 11.58 -20.46 -8.46
C GLN A 161 10.65 -21.61 -8.89
N LYS A 162 10.25 -22.50 -7.97
CA LYS A 162 9.38 -23.65 -8.26
C LYS A 162 7.92 -23.22 -8.43
N LEU A 163 7.25 -23.73 -9.47
CA LEU A 163 5.88 -23.33 -9.84
C LEU A 163 4.87 -23.48 -8.70
N LYS A 164 4.87 -24.61 -7.98
CA LYS A 164 3.99 -24.83 -6.82
C LYS A 164 4.10 -23.71 -5.79
N TYR A 165 5.32 -23.31 -5.44
CA TYR A 165 5.55 -22.25 -4.46
C TYR A 165 5.26 -20.86 -5.02
N LYS A 166 5.40 -20.63 -6.33
CA LYS A 166 4.96 -19.38 -6.98
C LYS A 166 3.45 -19.18 -6.84
N VAL A 167 2.66 -20.22 -7.12
CA VAL A 167 1.18 -20.15 -7.02
C VAL A 167 0.76 -19.87 -5.58
N LEU A 168 1.35 -20.58 -4.61
CA LEU A 168 1.09 -20.34 -3.19
C LEU A 168 1.48 -18.92 -2.75
N TRP A 169 2.62 -18.42 -3.21
CA TRP A 169 3.09 -17.08 -2.90
C TRP A 169 2.19 -15.99 -3.50
N LEU A 170 1.77 -16.16 -4.75
CA LEU A 170 0.83 -15.25 -5.41
C LEU A 170 -0.52 -15.24 -4.68
N GLY A 171 -1.05 -16.42 -4.35
CA GLY A 171 -2.29 -16.55 -3.58
C GLY A 171 -2.20 -15.87 -2.22
N PHE A 172 -1.09 -16.09 -1.49
CA PHE A 172 -0.83 -15.43 -0.21
C PHE A 172 -0.84 -13.90 -0.34
N ILE A 173 -0.13 -13.34 -1.32
CA ILE A 173 -0.07 -11.89 -1.56
C ILE A 173 -1.45 -11.31 -1.89
N ILE A 174 -2.23 -12.00 -2.73
CA ILE A 174 -3.58 -11.55 -3.09
C ILE A 174 -4.51 -11.60 -1.88
N ILE A 175 -4.47 -12.67 -1.09
CA ILE A 175 -5.30 -12.82 0.12
C ILE A 175 -4.96 -11.75 1.14
N ILE A 176 -3.68 -11.59 1.49
CA ILE A 176 -3.28 -10.58 2.49
C ILE A 176 -3.56 -9.16 1.98
N GLY A 177 -3.30 -8.88 0.70
CA GLY A 177 -3.62 -7.59 0.09
C GLY A 177 -5.12 -7.28 0.15
N THR A 178 -5.96 -8.26 -0.14
CA THR A 178 -7.42 -8.12 -0.06
C THR A 178 -7.85 -7.83 1.38
N ILE A 179 -7.38 -8.61 2.36
CA ILE A 179 -7.69 -8.39 3.78
C ILE A 179 -7.29 -6.98 4.22
N LEU A 180 -6.05 -6.57 3.95
CA LEU A 180 -5.54 -5.26 4.37
C LEU A 180 -6.27 -4.10 3.70
N THR A 181 -6.58 -4.20 2.40
CA THR A 181 -7.20 -3.10 1.66
C THR A 181 -8.70 -2.96 1.96
N PHE A 182 -9.43 -4.07 2.15
CA PHE A 182 -10.86 -4.03 2.50
C PHE A 182 -11.13 -3.56 3.93
N THR A 183 -10.12 -3.48 4.80
CA THR A 183 -10.25 -2.75 6.07
C THR A 183 -10.74 -1.33 5.88
N ARG A 184 -10.46 -0.69 4.73
CA ARG A 184 -10.92 0.68 4.42
C ARG A 184 -12.42 0.79 4.24
N VAL A 185 -13.07 -0.28 3.76
CA VAL A 185 -14.53 -0.40 3.72
C VAL A 185 -15.06 -0.71 5.14
N GLY A 186 -14.37 -1.60 5.85
CA GLY A 186 -14.72 -1.98 7.23
C GLY A 186 -14.71 -0.81 8.22
N VAL A 187 -13.81 0.16 8.08
CA VAL A 187 -13.82 1.40 8.90
C VAL A 187 -14.77 2.48 8.40
N GLY A 188 -15.47 2.25 7.28
CA GLY A 188 -16.43 3.19 6.70
C GLY A 188 -15.78 4.36 5.93
N ALA A 189 -14.52 4.24 5.48
CA ALA A 189 -13.79 5.35 4.88
C ALA A 189 -13.85 5.43 3.35
N HIS A 190 -14.09 4.30 2.67
CA HIS A 190 -14.04 4.16 1.21
C HIS A 190 -15.06 3.15 0.71
N TYR A 191 -15.48 3.30 -0.55
CA TYR A 191 -16.32 2.30 -1.24
C TYR A 191 -15.48 1.11 -1.74
N PRO A 192 -16.09 -0.06 -2.00
CA PRO A 192 -15.38 -1.23 -2.54
C PRO A 192 -14.59 -0.97 -3.83
N LEU A 193 -15.16 -0.23 -4.80
CA LEU A 193 -14.47 0.09 -6.05
C LEU A 193 -13.29 1.04 -5.84
N ASP A 194 -13.34 1.95 -4.86
CA ASP A 194 -12.19 2.80 -4.52
C ASP A 194 -10.99 1.97 -4.08
N VAL A 195 -11.27 0.90 -3.34
CA VAL A 195 -10.29 -0.04 -2.82
C VAL A 195 -9.73 -0.90 -3.95
N ILE A 196 -10.59 -1.44 -4.82
CA ILE A 196 -10.18 -2.27 -5.97
C ILE A 196 -9.35 -1.46 -6.96
N ILE A 197 -9.83 -0.28 -7.37
CA ILE A 197 -9.12 0.61 -8.30
C ILE A 197 -7.79 1.06 -7.68
N GLY A 198 -7.77 1.40 -6.39
CA GLY A 198 -6.54 1.73 -5.68
C GLY A 198 -5.54 0.57 -5.66
N SER A 199 -6.00 -0.65 -5.46
CA SER A 199 -5.15 -1.86 -5.50
C SER A 199 -4.55 -2.10 -6.89
N ILE A 200 -5.33 -1.93 -7.95
CA ILE A 200 -4.86 -2.06 -9.35
C ILE A 200 -3.79 -0.99 -9.66
N ILE A 201 -4.05 0.26 -9.29
CA ILE A 201 -3.09 1.36 -9.47
C ILE A 201 -1.81 1.11 -8.66
N GLY A 202 -1.93 0.66 -7.41
CA GLY A 202 -0.78 0.30 -6.58
C GLY A 202 0.09 -0.79 -7.22
N TYR A 203 -0.53 -1.81 -7.80
CA TYR A 203 0.18 -2.84 -8.56
C TYR A 203 0.96 -2.24 -9.74
N MET A 204 0.31 -1.39 -10.54
CA MET A 204 0.97 -0.72 -11.66
C MET A 204 2.16 0.15 -11.20
N CYS A 205 2.02 0.89 -10.09
CA CYS A 205 3.10 1.69 -9.52
C CYS A 205 4.29 0.81 -9.09
N GLY A 206 4.04 -0.35 -8.48
CA GLY A 206 5.06 -1.33 -8.12
C GLY A 206 5.84 -1.84 -9.33
N ILE A 207 5.15 -2.23 -10.41
CA ILE A 207 5.78 -2.66 -11.67
C ILE A 207 6.63 -1.56 -12.29
N LEU A 208 6.09 -0.33 -12.37
CA LEU A 208 6.80 0.82 -12.92
C LEU A 208 8.06 1.17 -12.10
N GLY A 209 7.98 1.13 -10.77
CA GLY A 209 9.14 1.37 -9.91
C GLY A 209 10.25 0.33 -10.08
N ILE A 210 9.89 -0.95 -10.25
CA ILE A 210 10.83 -2.02 -10.58
C ILE A 210 11.48 -1.76 -11.95
N PHE A 211 10.68 -1.48 -12.98
CA PHE A 211 11.15 -1.28 -14.35
C PHE A 211 12.10 -0.07 -14.48
N ILE A 212 11.74 1.08 -13.88
CA ILE A 212 12.56 2.29 -13.91
C ILE A 212 13.94 2.05 -13.31
N ASN A 213 14.02 1.30 -12.21
CA ASN A 213 15.32 1.05 -11.56
C ASN A 213 16.18 0.04 -12.28
N GLN A 214 15.60 -0.90 -13.01
CA GLN A 214 16.36 -1.75 -13.92
C GLN A 214 17.04 -0.92 -15.02
N LYS A 215 16.36 0.11 -15.52
CA LYS A 215 16.84 0.92 -16.64
C LYS A 215 17.80 2.03 -16.22
N TYR A 216 17.56 2.72 -15.11
CA TYR A 216 18.24 3.98 -14.81
C TYR A 216 19.11 3.97 -13.54
N SER A 217 19.10 2.90 -12.73
CA SER A 217 19.97 2.77 -11.53
C SER A 217 20.00 3.98 -10.57
N ILE A 218 18.88 4.72 -10.49
CA ILE A 218 18.75 6.02 -9.82
C ILE A 218 19.21 5.96 -8.36
N TRP A 219 18.90 4.88 -7.68
CA TRP A 219 19.09 4.70 -6.23
C TRP A 219 20.28 3.79 -5.89
N SER A 220 21.23 3.62 -6.80
CA SER A 220 22.40 2.74 -6.60
C SER A 220 23.19 3.07 -5.32
N TRP A 221 23.18 4.33 -4.87
CA TRP A 221 23.80 4.80 -3.64
C TRP A 221 23.29 4.10 -2.37
N ILE A 222 22.06 3.54 -2.36
CA ILE A 222 21.50 2.82 -1.20
C ILE A 222 22.37 1.62 -0.82
N ASN A 223 23.00 0.97 -1.80
CA ASN A 223 23.89 -0.17 -1.57
C ASN A 223 25.27 0.24 -0.99
N HIS A 224 25.59 1.54 -0.95
CA HIS A 224 26.89 2.01 -0.47
C HIS A 224 26.82 2.39 1.01
N LYS A 225 27.56 1.63 1.83
CA LYS A 225 27.66 1.83 3.30
C LYS A 225 28.01 3.27 3.72
N LYS A 226 28.69 4.05 2.87
CA LYS A 226 28.99 5.48 3.13
C LYS A 226 27.73 6.30 3.42
N TYR A 227 26.59 5.95 2.83
CA TYR A 227 25.35 6.71 2.94
C TYR A 227 24.40 6.15 4.01
N TYR A 228 24.81 5.17 4.81
CA TYR A 228 23.97 4.58 5.85
C TYR A 228 23.59 5.60 6.94
N PHE A 229 24.39 6.65 7.16
CA PHE A 229 24.03 7.74 8.07
C PHE A 229 22.71 8.43 7.68
N ILE A 230 22.37 8.50 6.39
CA ILE A 230 21.10 9.07 5.92
C ILE A 230 19.92 8.23 6.44
N PHE A 231 20.04 6.91 6.32
CA PHE A 231 19.03 5.98 6.82
C PHE A 231 18.95 5.97 8.34
N ILE A 232 20.08 6.09 9.05
CA ILE A 232 20.11 6.23 10.51
C ILE A 232 19.29 7.44 10.95
N LEU A 233 19.55 8.62 10.36
CA LEU A 233 18.81 9.84 10.67
C LEU A 233 17.32 9.70 10.33
N LEU A 234 17.00 9.12 9.18
CA LEU A 234 15.61 8.87 8.77
C LEU A 234 14.90 7.91 9.73
N PHE A 235 15.56 6.82 10.15
CA PHE A 235 14.99 5.86 11.09
C PHE A 235 14.74 6.51 12.46
N ILE A 236 15.65 7.36 12.96
CA ILE A 236 15.43 8.12 14.19
C ILE A 236 14.19 9.03 14.05
N GLY A 237 14.06 9.76 12.95
CA GLY A 237 12.87 10.57 12.68
C GLY A 237 11.57 9.75 12.64
N CYS A 238 11.61 8.58 11.99
CA CYS A 238 10.48 7.65 11.96
C CYS A 238 10.15 7.06 13.34
N ILE A 239 11.15 6.78 14.18
CA ILE A 239 10.95 6.34 15.58
C ILE A 239 10.18 7.41 16.35
N ILE A 240 10.60 8.68 16.25
CA ILE A 240 9.92 9.80 16.94
C ILE A 240 8.46 9.90 16.45
N ALA A 241 8.23 9.82 15.14
CA ALA A 241 6.88 9.84 14.57
C ALA A 241 6.01 8.66 15.05
N LEU A 242 6.59 7.46 15.19
CA LEU A 242 5.90 6.29 15.71
C LEU A 242 5.57 6.42 17.21
N VAL A 243 6.49 6.94 18.01
CA VAL A 243 6.25 7.23 19.43
C VAL A 243 5.09 8.22 19.59
N ASN A 244 5.06 9.28 18.78
CA ASN A 244 3.93 10.21 18.78
C ASN A 244 2.62 9.49 18.44
N LYS A 245 2.60 8.61 17.43
CA LYS A 245 1.39 7.82 17.12
C LYS A 245 0.98 6.88 18.25
N ILE A 246 1.92 6.24 18.92
CA ILE A 246 1.65 5.38 20.08
C ILE A 246 0.98 6.19 21.19
N LEU A 247 1.49 7.38 21.50
CA LEU A 247 0.94 8.23 22.55
C LEU A 247 -0.50 8.70 22.27
N HIS A 248 -0.88 8.88 21.01
CA HIS A 248 -2.20 9.41 20.63
C HIS A 248 -3.24 8.34 20.29
N GLU A 249 -2.84 7.27 19.60
CA GLU A 249 -3.75 6.27 19.02
C GLU A 249 -3.62 4.87 19.68
N ASN A 250 -2.49 4.60 20.36
CA ASN A 250 -2.22 3.37 21.13
C ASN A 250 -2.60 2.04 20.43
N LEU A 251 -2.16 1.85 19.19
CA LEU A 251 -2.39 0.61 18.42
C LEU A 251 -1.18 -0.32 18.46
N ILE A 252 -1.43 -1.63 18.62
CA ILE A 252 -0.40 -2.70 18.66
C ILE A 252 0.53 -2.65 17.44
N VAL A 253 -0.02 -2.38 16.25
CA VAL A 253 0.76 -2.29 15.01
C VAL A 253 1.86 -1.24 15.06
N PHE A 254 1.68 -0.15 15.83
CA PHE A 254 2.71 0.88 15.98
C PHE A 254 3.88 0.41 16.85
N TYR A 255 3.61 -0.37 17.90
CA TYR A 255 4.67 -1.01 18.70
C TYR A 255 5.47 -2.02 17.86
N LEU A 256 4.79 -2.83 17.04
CA LEU A 256 5.46 -3.78 16.16
C LEU A 256 6.33 -3.08 15.11
N ALA A 257 5.84 -2.00 14.51
CA ALA A 257 6.60 -1.17 13.58
C ALA A 257 7.81 -0.52 14.27
N LEU A 258 7.64 -0.03 15.51
CA LEU A 258 8.70 0.56 16.31
C LEU A 258 9.82 -0.45 16.61
N ILE A 259 9.47 -1.67 17.04
CA ILE A 259 10.44 -2.74 17.30
C ILE A 259 11.23 -3.06 16.02
N SER A 260 10.54 -3.23 14.89
CA SER A 260 11.19 -3.50 13.61
C SER A 260 12.19 -2.41 13.20
N LEU A 261 11.82 -1.15 13.46
CA LEU A 261 12.65 0.01 13.15
C LEU A 261 13.86 0.12 14.08
N ILE A 262 13.71 -0.15 15.38
CA ILE A 262 14.81 -0.18 16.35
C ILE A 262 15.82 -1.27 15.99
N VAL A 263 15.35 -2.48 15.64
CA VAL A 263 16.22 -3.58 15.18
C VAL A 263 17.00 -3.17 13.93
N SER A 264 16.31 -2.56 12.96
CA SER A 264 16.94 -2.10 11.72
C SER A 264 17.96 -0.97 11.97
N LEU A 265 17.65 -0.05 12.89
CA LEU A 265 18.54 1.02 13.33
C LEU A 265 19.80 0.46 14.00
N TYR A 266 19.67 -0.53 14.88
CA TYR A 266 20.81 -1.19 15.51
C TYR A 266 21.73 -1.84 14.46
N ILE A 267 21.16 -2.62 13.53
CA ILE A 267 21.92 -3.34 12.51
C ILE A 267 22.64 -2.38 11.57
N ILE A 268 21.94 -1.35 11.07
CA ILE A 268 22.54 -0.42 10.11
C ILE A 268 23.64 0.43 10.76
N THR A 269 23.46 0.82 12.03
CA THR A 269 24.47 1.56 12.82
C THR A 269 25.70 0.71 13.08
N TYR A 270 25.52 -0.55 13.48
CA TYR A 270 26.62 -1.48 13.70
C TYR A 270 27.47 -1.66 12.43
N ILE A 271 26.82 -1.81 11.27
CA ILE A 271 27.52 -1.96 9.98
C ILE A 271 28.22 -0.66 9.57
N TYR A 272 27.63 0.50 9.89
CA TYR A 272 28.22 1.80 9.59
C TYR A 272 29.47 2.08 10.42
N VAL A 273 29.45 1.77 11.72
CA VAL A 273 30.59 2.01 12.64
C VAL A 273 31.75 1.04 12.38
N LYS A 274 31.46 -0.20 11.95
CA LYS A 274 32.50 -1.19 11.61
C LYS A 274 33.20 -0.96 10.26
N LYS A 275 32.79 0.06 9.51
CA LYS A 275 33.35 0.41 8.22
C LYS A 275 34.60 1.26 8.40
#